data_AF-M1Z697-F1
#
_entry.id   AF-M1Z697-F1
#
_cell.length_a   1.000
_cell.length_b   1.000
_cell.length_c   1.000
_cell.angle_alpha   90.00
_cell.angle_beta   90.00
_cell.angle_gamma   90.00
#
_symmetry.space_group_name_H-M   'P 1'
#
loop_
_entity.id
_entity.type
_entity.pdbx_description
1 polymer ?
#
loop_
_entity_poly.entity_id
_entity_poly.type
_entity_poly.pdbx_seq_one_letter_code
_entity_poly.pdbx_strand_id
1 'polypeptide(L)'
;MGEHSEKMEECVKMALNYLQNMNSVRGLDIIIDIYDEIRYSGIDKEDISQKILRILHNLIDSDSLDSLLGKEDKQALSAFLEDFLKINCKSGNWYLDNEQFTELTLDEFYHVLIEIKYLKERELANKNKLPING
;
A
#
# COMPACT_ATOMS: atom_id res chain seq x y z
N MET A 1 5.10 22.78 -9.83
CA MET A 1 4.39 22.46 -8.57
C MET A 1 2.99 21.88 -8.78
N GLY A 2 2.38 21.91 -9.99
CA GLY A 2 1.06 21.30 -10.23
C GLY A 2 1.08 19.83 -10.71
N GLU A 3 2.02 19.47 -11.58
CA GLU A 3 2.03 18.14 -12.25
C GLU A 3 2.30 16.97 -11.29
N HIS A 4 3.17 17.16 -10.29
CA HIS A 4 3.47 16.13 -9.28
C HIS A 4 2.29 15.85 -8.34
N SER A 5 1.45 16.84 -8.03
CA SER A 5 0.28 16.60 -7.16
C SER A 5 -0.83 15.88 -7.91
N GLU A 6 -1.04 16.19 -9.19
CA GLU A 6 -2.07 15.55 -10.02
C GLU A 6 -1.83 14.04 -10.15
N LYS A 7 -0.59 13.63 -10.37
CA LYS A 7 -0.22 12.21 -10.44
C LYS A 7 -0.43 11.46 -9.13
N MET A 8 -0.02 12.04 -8.00
CA MET A 8 -0.25 11.43 -6.69
C MET A 8 -1.76 11.28 -6.42
N GLU A 9 -2.55 12.30 -6.76
CA GLU A 9 -4.01 12.23 -6.65
C GLU A 9 -4.61 11.10 -7.50
N GLU A 10 -4.10 10.88 -8.72
CA GLU A 10 -4.53 9.78 -9.58
C GLU A 10 -4.21 8.42 -8.94
N CYS A 11 -3.00 8.23 -8.42
CA CYS A 11 -2.62 7.02 -7.69
C CYS A 11 -3.54 6.77 -6.49
N VAL A 12 -3.83 7.81 -5.71
CA VAL A 12 -4.76 7.75 -4.57
C VAL A 12 -6.16 7.34 -5.03
N LYS A 13 -6.70 7.97 -6.08
CA LYS A 13 -8.02 7.65 -6.64
C LYS A 13 -8.09 6.21 -7.14
N MET A 14 -7.08 5.75 -7.86
CA MET A 14 -7.00 4.38 -8.38
C MET A 14 -6.96 3.35 -7.25
N ALA A 15 -6.11 3.57 -6.24
CA ALA A 15 -6.01 2.66 -5.10
C ALA A 15 -7.28 2.64 -4.27
N LEU A 16 -7.91 3.79 -3.99
CA LEU A 16 -9.18 3.82 -3.26
C LEU A 16 -10.31 3.11 -4.02
N ASN A 17 -10.36 3.24 -5.34
CA ASN A 17 -11.32 2.51 -6.16
C ASN A 17 -11.08 1.00 -6.10
N TYR A 18 -9.82 0.55 -6.13
CA TYR A 18 -9.48 -0.86 -5.95
C TYR A 18 -9.89 -1.37 -4.55
N LEU A 19 -9.62 -0.58 -3.52
CA LEU A 19 -9.87 -0.91 -2.11
C LEU A 19 -11.30 -0.59 -1.65
N GLN A 20 -12.22 -0.21 -2.54
CA GLN A 20 -13.56 0.29 -2.17
C GLN A 20 -14.37 -0.67 -1.27
N ASN A 21 -14.19 -1.99 -1.46
CA ASN A 21 -14.90 -3.03 -0.73
C ASN A 21 -14.15 -3.56 0.50
N MET A 22 -12.92 -3.09 0.75
CA MET A 22 -12.21 -3.44 1.99
C MET A 22 -12.89 -2.76 3.20
N ASN A 23 -13.03 -3.52 4.28
CA ASN A 23 -13.60 -3.07 5.55
C ASN A 23 -12.54 -2.79 6.63
N SER A 24 -11.26 -2.82 6.25
CA SER A 24 -10.11 -2.73 7.14
C SER A 24 -8.98 -1.97 6.44
N VAL A 25 -8.13 -1.32 7.23
CA VAL A 25 -6.89 -0.67 6.76
C VAL A 25 -5.64 -1.39 7.26
N ARG A 26 -5.78 -2.53 7.96
CA ARG A 26 -4.66 -3.23 8.59
C ARG A 26 -3.56 -3.66 7.62
N GLY A 27 -3.94 -4.02 6.40
CA GLY A 27 -2.96 -4.31 5.35
C GLY A 27 -2.11 -3.09 4.98
N LEU A 28 -2.72 -1.90 4.93
CA LEU A 28 -2.01 -0.65 4.69
C LEU A 28 -1.12 -0.29 5.89
N ASP A 29 -1.58 -0.52 7.13
CA ASP A 29 -0.78 -0.32 8.33
C ASP A 29 0.53 -1.09 8.27
N ILE A 30 0.47 -2.39 7.92
CA ILE A 30 1.67 -3.23 7.78
C ILE A 30 2.64 -2.69 6.74
N ILE A 31 2.13 -2.27 5.58
CA ILE A 31 2.98 -1.68 4.53
C ILE A 31 3.66 -0.42 5.06
N ILE A 32 2.92 0.48 5.70
CA ILE A 32 3.42 1.75 6.24
C ILE A 32 4.47 1.49 7.34
N ASP A 33 4.21 0.55 8.24
CA ASP A 33 5.14 0.19 9.33
C ASP A 33 6.48 -0.32 8.78
N ILE A 34 6.46 -1.13 7.70
CA ILE A 34 7.67 -1.60 7.01
C ILE A 34 8.45 -0.43 6.40
N TYR A 35 7.75 0.53 5.80
CA TYR A 35 8.37 1.74 5.25
C TYR A 35 9.06 2.54 6.35
N ASP A 36 8.38 2.76 7.48
CA ASP A 36 8.92 3.50 8.61
C ASP A 36 10.16 2.81 9.17
N GLU A 37 10.09 1.49 9.42
CA GLU A 37 11.22 0.72 9.95
C GLU A 37 12.46 0.82 9.04
N ILE A 38 12.27 0.67 7.72
CA ILE A 38 13.40 0.71 6.78
C ILE A 38 13.93 2.13 6.62
N ARG A 39 13.07 3.14 6.52
CA ARG A 39 13.49 4.53 6.29
C ARG A 39 14.35 5.06 7.44
N TYR A 40 14.09 4.62 8.66
CA TYR A 40 14.89 4.99 9.84
C TYR A 40 16.09 4.07 10.10
N SER A 41 16.31 3.04 9.26
CA SER A 41 17.40 2.06 9.46
C SER A 41 18.80 2.53 9.03
N GLY A 42 18.94 3.74 8.47
CA GLY A 42 20.24 4.33 8.12
C GLY A 42 20.95 3.72 6.89
N ILE A 43 20.19 3.03 6.02
CA ILE A 43 20.67 2.39 4.78
C ILE A 43 20.65 3.39 3.60
N ASP A 44 21.49 3.21 2.58
CA ASP A 44 21.49 4.02 1.36
C ASP A 44 20.15 3.97 0.59
N LYS A 45 19.73 5.09 -0.03
CA LYS A 45 18.40 5.26 -0.63
C LYS A 45 18.05 4.26 -1.73
N GLU A 46 19.02 3.89 -2.57
CA GLU A 46 18.80 2.95 -3.67
C GLU A 46 18.60 1.52 -3.15
N ASP A 47 19.34 1.15 -2.11
CA ASP A 47 19.17 -0.11 -1.38
C ASP A 47 17.83 -0.17 -0.63
N ILE A 48 17.32 0.97 -0.15
CA ILE A 48 16.05 1.04 0.57
C ILE A 48 14.88 0.62 -0.33
N SER A 49 14.78 1.14 -1.56
CA SER A 49 13.66 0.82 -2.47
C SER A 49 13.62 -0.67 -2.80
N GLN A 50 14.77 -1.24 -3.18
CA GLN A 50 14.88 -2.67 -3.46
C GLN A 50 14.56 -3.54 -2.23
N LYS A 51 15.02 -3.12 -1.04
CA LYS A 51 14.74 -3.82 0.21
C LYS A 51 13.25 -3.82 0.53
N ILE A 52 12.58 -2.68 0.38
CA ILE A 52 11.14 -2.55 0.63
C ILE A 52 10.35 -3.44 -0.33
N LEU A 53 10.58 -3.30 -1.65
CA LEU A 53 9.83 -4.06 -2.64
C LEU A 53 10.02 -5.58 -2.45
N ARG A 54 11.24 -6.01 -2.10
CA ARG A 54 11.50 -7.41 -1.76
C ARG A 54 10.70 -7.88 -0.54
N ILE A 55 10.63 -7.08 0.53
CA ILE A 55 9.85 -7.44 1.71
C ILE A 55 8.38 -7.52 1.35
N LEU A 56 7.84 -6.51 0.66
CA LEU A 56 6.45 -6.49 0.23
C LEU A 56 6.11 -7.70 -0.64
N HIS A 57 6.95 -8.05 -1.61
CA HIS A 57 6.74 -9.25 -2.40
C HIS A 57 6.69 -10.51 -1.52
N ASN A 58 7.61 -10.64 -0.56
CA ASN A 58 7.62 -11.80 0.35
C ASN A 58 6.39 -11.87 1.26
N LEU A 59 5.64 -10.77 1.44
CA LEU A 59 4.39 -10.77 2.18
C LEU A 59 3.24 -11.45 1.43
N ILE A 60 3.27 -11.47 0.09
CA ILE A 60 2.18 -12.01 -0.76
C ILE A 60 1.80 -13.42 -0.31
N ASP A 61 2.81 -14.27 -0.07
CA ASP A 61 2.64 -15.67 0.33
C ASP A 61 3.06 -15.93 1.80
N SER A 62 3.15 -14.89 2.65
CA SER A 62 3.69 -15.08 3.99
C SER A 62 2.68 -15.68 4.96
N ASP A 63 3.04 -16.82 5.54
CA ASP A 63 2.31 -17.42 6.68
C ASP A 63 2.45 -16.57 7.96
N SER A 64 3.47 -15.70 8.04
CA SER A 64 3.67 -14.85 9.23
C SER A 64 2.51 -13.87 9.46
N LEU A 65 1.80 -13.50 8.39
CA LEU A 65 0.65 -12.62 8.43
C LEU A 65 -0.60 -13.27 9.00
N ASP A 66 -0.67 -14.61 9.10
CA ASP A 66 -1.86 -15.30 9.62
C ASP A 66 -2.16 -14.97 11.08
N SER A 67 -1.14 -14.56 11.84
CA SER A 67 -1.28 -14.13 13.23
C SER A 67 -1.66 -12.66 13.38
N LEU A 68 -1.42 -11.84 12.34
CA LEU A 68 -1.59 -10.39 12.37
C LEU A 68 -2.86 -9.93 11.65
N LEU A 69 -3.25 -10.65 10.60
CA LEU A 69 -4.38 -10.35 9.73
C LEU A 69 -5.42 -11.47 9.79
N GLY A 70 -6.69 -11.07 9.75
CA GLY A 70 -7.74 -12.02 9.40
C GLY A 70 -7.58 -12.50 7.96
N LYS A 71 -8.20 -13.65 7.62
CA LYS A 71 -8.12 -14.23 6.27
C LYS A 71 -8.48 -13.24 5.17
N GLU A 72 -9.55 -12.46 5.37
CA GLU A 72 -10.01 -11.45 4.41
C GLU A 72 -8.96 -10.34 4.22
N ASP A 73 -8.41 -9.81 5.31
CA ASP A 73 -7.39 -8.77 5.27
C ASP A 73 -6.09 -9.26 4.61
N LYS A 74 -5.69 -10.52 4.89
CA LYS A 74 -4.53 -11.15 4.24
C LYS A 74 -4.75 -11.28 2.74
N GLN A 75 -5.89 -11.85 2.32
CA GLN A 75 -6.22 -12.00 0.90
C GLN A 75 -6.23 -10.65 0.17
N ALA A 76 -6.79 -9.64 0.80
CA ALA A 76 -6.91 -8.33 0.19
C ALA A 76 -5.56 -7.57 0.18
N LEU A 77 -4.67 -7.80 1.16
CA LEU A 77 -3.28 -7.34 1.10
C LEU A 77 -2.49 -8.04 -0.02
N SER A 78 -2.56 -9.37 -0.12
CA SER A 78 -1.89 -10.12 -1.19
C SER A 78 -2.35 -9.65 -2.57
N ALA A 79 -3.67 -9.51 -2.78
CA ALA A 79 -4.23 -9.00 -4.03
C ALA A 79 -3.79 -7.54 -4.31
N PHE A 80 -3.70 -6.68 -3.30
CA PHE A 80 -3.19 -5.32 -3.47
C PHE A 80 -1.71 -5.30 -3.92
N LEU A 81 -0.87 -6.18 -3.37
CA LEU A 81 0.55 -6.25 -3.71
C LEU A 81 0.80 -6.93 -5.07
N GLU A 82 0.09 -8.03 -5.33
CA GLU A 82 0.27 -8.87 -6.52
C GLU A 82 -0.54 -8.38 -7.73
N ASP A 83 -1.85 -8.14 -7.58
CA ASP A 83 -2.71 -7.80 -8.71
C ASP A 83 -2.71 -6.30 -9.01
N PHE A 84 -2.74 -5.47 -7.96
CA PHE A 84 -2.86 -4.02 -8.13
C PHE A 84 -1.49 -3.35 -8.33
N LEU A 85 -0.55 -3.51 -7.39
CA LEU A 85 0.80 -2.93 -7.52
C LEU A 85 1.70 -3.72 -8.47
N LYS A 86 1.41 -5.01 -8.68
CA LYS A 86 2.17 -5.92 -9.55
C LYS A 86 3.66 -5.92 -9.22
N ILE A 87 3.99 -6.16 -7.95
CA ILE A 87 5.37 -6.26 -7.51
C ILE A 87 6.01 -7.49 -8.15
N ASN A 88 7.08 -7.29 -8.91
CA ASN A 88 7.77 -8.35 -9.65
C ASN A 88 9.29 -8.27 -9.46
N CYS A 89 9.97 -9.37 -9.79
CA CYS A 89 11.43 -9.45 -9.81
C CYS A 89 11.93 -9.87 -11.19
N LYS A 90 12.88 -9.11 -11.74
CA LYS A 90 13.58 -9.45 -12.97
C LYS A 90 15.08 -9.33 -12.76
N SER A 91 15.79 -10.43 -12.97
CA SER A 91 17.26 -10.49 -12.82
C SER A 91 17.76 -10.02 -11.45
N GLY A 92 16.99 -10.25 -10.38
CA GLY A 92 17.35 -9.86 -9.01
C GLY A 92 16.92 -8.45 -8.61
N ASN A 93 16.35 -7.66 -9.53
CA ASN A 93 15.83 -6.33 -9.26
C ASN A 93 14.31 -6.37 -9.12
N TRP A 94 13.81 -5.82 -8.02
CA TRP A 94 12.40 -5.69 -7.70
C TRP A 94 11.84 -4.39 -8.27
N TYR A 95 10.64 -4.44 -8.82
CA TYR A 95 9.96 -3.29 -9.41
C TYR A 95 8.43 -3.43 -9.31
N LEU A 96 7.73 -2.30 -9.43
CA LEU A 96 6.28 -2.25 -9.61
C LEU A 96 5.98 -2.37 -11.11
N ASP A 97 4.91 -3.05 -11.51
CA ASP A 97 4.46 -3.12 -12.92
C ASP A 97 3.16 -2.32 -13.15
N ASN A 98 2.70 -1.60 -12.12
CA ASN A 98 1.63 -0.63 -12.25
C ASN A 98 2.21 0.72 -12.71
N GLU A 99 1.96 1.08 -13.98
CA GLU A 99 2.56 2.22 -14.67
C GLU A 99 2.40 3.56 -13.93
N GLN A 100 1.26 3.78 -13.27
CA GLN A 100 1.04 5.03 -12.52
C GLN A 100 1.94 5.10 -11.28
N PHE A 101 2.24 3.94 -10.68
CA PHE A 101 3.03 3.84 -9.47
C PHE A 101 4.54 3.71 -9.73
N THR A 102 4.96 3.20 -10.89
CA THR A 102 6.39 3.06 -11.24
C THR A 102 7.11 4.39 -11.34
N GLU A 103 6.37 5.43 -11.70
CA GLU A 103 6.94 6.75 -11.86
C GLU A 103 6.99 7.53 -10.53
N LEU A 104 6.51 6.97 -9.42
CA LEU A 104 6.61 7.61 -8.10
C LEU A 104 8.00 7.37 -7.50
N THR A 105 8.55 8.41 -6.89
CA THR A 105 9.66 8.23 -5.94
C THR A 105 9.19 7.48 -4.71
N LEU A 106 10.13 6.91 -3.96
CA LEU A 106 9.81 6.20 -2.71
C LEU A 106 9.04 7.09 -1.71
N ASP A 107 9.44 8.37 -1.60
CA ASP A 107 8.79 9.32 -0.71
C ASP A 107 7.37 9.65 -1.19
N GLU A 108 7.15 9.82 -2.50
CA GLU A 108 5.81 10.04 -3.06
C GLU A 108 4.91 8.83 -2.86
N PHE A 109 5.42 7.62 -3.10
CA PHE A 109 4.67 6.39 -2.87
C PHE A 109 4.27 6.22 -1.40
N TYR A 110 5.19 6.51 -0.47
CA TYR A 110 4.87 6.53 0.95
C TYR A 110 3.77 7.54 1.29
N HIS A 111 3.83 8.77 0.76
CA HIS A 111 2.78 9.76 0.96
C HIS A 111 1.42 9.29 0.41
N VAL A 112 1.40 8.67 -0.77
CA VAL A 112 0.20 8.07 -1.37
C VAL A 112 -0.40 7.02 -0.43
N LEU A 113 0.42 6.14 0.17
CA LEU A 113 -0.06 5.14 1.15
C LEU A 113 -0.70 5.78 2.38
N ILE A 114 -0.07 6.81 2.95
CA ILE A 114 -0.61 7.56 4.10
C ILE A 114 -1.96 8.20 3.75
N GLU A 115 -2.06 8.81 2.56
CA GLU A 115 -3.29 9.47 2.12
C GLU A 115 -4.43 8.47 1.86
N ILE A 116 -4.13 7.34 1.20
CA ILE A 116 -5.09 6.24 0.99
C ILE A 116 -5.61 5.75 2.35
N LYS A 117 -4.71 5.48 3.32
CA LYS A 117 -5.10 5.05 4.66
C LYS A 117 -6.03 6.06 5.31
N TYR A 118 -5.65 7.34 5.35
CA TYR A 118 -6.45 8.40 5.96
C TYR A 118 -7.86 8.50 5.36
N LEU A 119 -7.95 8.48 4.02
CA LEU A 119 -9.23 8.55 3.33
C LEU A 119 -10.09 7.31 3.58
N LYS A 120 -9.47 6.13 3.62
CA LYS A 120 -10.17 4.87 3.90
C LYS A 120 -10.67 4.79 5.34
N GLU A 121 -9.87 5.22 6.32
CA GLU A 121 -10.30 5.33 7.72
C GLU A 121 -11.50 6.26 7.86
N ARG A 122 -11.51 7.40 7.15
CA ARG A 122 -12.66 8.31 7.12
C ARG A 122 -13.89 7.68 6.50
N GLU A 123 -13.73 6.95 5.40
CA GLU A 123 -14.82 6.20 4.76
C GLU A 123 -15.44 5.18 5.73
N LEU A 124 -14.62 4.38 6.40
CA LEU A 124 -15.05 3.36 7.35
C LEU A 124 -15.72 3.99 8.59
N ALA A 125 -15.15 5.08 9.12
CA ALA A 125 -15.74 5.81 10.23
C ALA A 125 -17.11 6.41 9.87
N ASN A 126 -17.29 6.89 8.63
CA ASN A 126 -18.58 7.40 8.15
C ASN A 126 -19.59 6.29 7.90
N LYS A 127 -19.18 5.13 7.35
CA LYS A 127 -20.02 3.94 7.23
C LYS A 127 -20.53 3.47 8.60
N ASN A 128 -19.66 3.47 9.62
CA ASN A 128 -20.01 3.11 10.99
C ASN A 128 -20.89 4.15 11.71
N LYS A 129 -20.98 5.38 11.19
CA LYS A 129 -21.81 6.47 11.73
C LYS A 129 -23.19 6.59 11.09
N LEU A 130 -23.51 5.80 10.05
CA LEU A 130 -24.86 5.78 9.49
C LEU A 130 -25.84 5.31 10.58
N PRO A 131 -26.77 6.17 11.04
CA PRO A 131 -27.74 5.78 12.04
C PRO A 131 -28.74 4.82 11.42
N ILE A 132 -29.07 3.78 12.18
CA ILE A 132 -30.37 3.13 12.15
C ILE A 132 -31.43 4.25 12.14
N ASN A 133 -32.20 4.38 11.06
CA ASN A 133 -33.53 5.03 10.99
C ASN A 133 -34.02 4.99 9.52
N GLY A 134 -35.15 4.36 9.17
CA GLY A 134 -36.14 3.65 9.99
C GLY A 134 -37.03 2.74 9.15
#